data_AF-A0A1Z8WY72-F1
#
_entry.id   AF-A0A1Z8WY72-F1
#
_cell.length_a   1.000
_cell.length_b   1.000
_cell.length_c   1.000
_cell.angle_alpha   90.00
_cell.angle_beta   90.00
_cell.angle_gamma   90.00
#
_symmetry.space_group_name_H-M   'P 1'
#
loop_
_entity.id
_entity.type
_entity.pdbx_description
1 polymer ?
#
loop_
_entity_poly.entity_id
_entity_poly.type
_entity_poly.pdbx_seq_one_letter_code
_entity_poly.pdbx_strand_id
1 'polypeptide(L)'
;MLKFHELMGFMSSKMANKILEDTHTNNKEVYRALVTAVAQVLKARPEFLSRQPKERRHSNFVQSLSKPNFEEHSGNLIRGWLFKEHKDLLIEFLNKLEIKHEDGMVDDLPKSITDEKLKPAIDTLLEKNDSELVAVYLTAFNASNTDRWDNLDNLLAEDIRLQLGG
;
A
#
# COMPACT_ATOMS: atom_id res chain seq x y z
N MET A 1 -7.53 -1.08 13.26
CA MET A 1 -6.50 -0.34 12.53
C MET A 1 -5.67 -1.33 11.74
N LEU A 2 -5.57 -1.12 10.43
CA LEU A 2 -5.04 -2.11 9.51
C LEU A 2 -3.52 -1.89 9.29
N LYS A 3 -2.72 -2.94 9.49
CA LYS A 3 -1.27 -2.99 9.27
C LYS A 3 -0.92 -3.40 7.84
N PHE A 4 0.34 -3.28 7.42
CA PHE A 4 0.72 -3.57 6.04
C PHE A 4 0.55 -5.04 5.66
N HIS A 5 0.86 -5.98 6.54
CA HIS A 5 0.59 -7.39 6.26
C HIS A 5 -0.92 -7.69 6.18
N GLU A 6 -1.73 -7.03 7.00
CA GLU A 6 -3.19 -7.15 6.92
C GLU A 6 -3.68 -6.56 5.59
N LEU A 7 -3.12 -5.45 5.13
CA LEU A 7 -3.47 -4.79 3.86
C LEU A 7 -3.25 -5.73 2.69
N MET A 8 -2.13 -6.46 2.69
CA MET A 8 -1.85 -7.51 1.70
C MET A 8 -2.88 -8.65 1.72
N GLY A 9 -3.45 -8.97 2.89
CA GLY A 9 -4.44 -10.03 3.05
C GLY A 9 -5.87 -9.61 2.70
N PHE A 10 -6.20 -8.31 2.83
CA PHE A 10 -7.54 -7.77 2.57
C PHE A 10 -7.74 -7.25 1.15
N MET A 11 -6.68 -6.81 0.46
CA MET A 11 -6.78 -6.36 -0.93
C MET A 11 -7.14 -7.51 -1.88
N SER A 12 -7.78 -7.16 -2.99
CA SER A 12 -8.11 -8.10 -4.05
C SER A 12 -6.86 -8.75 -4.63
N SER A 13 -7.01 -9.98 -5.12
CA SER A 13 -5.92 -10.68 -5.81
C SER A 13 -5.43 -9.89 -7.03
N LYS A 14 -6.31 -9.13 -7.69
CA LYS A 14 -5.96 -8.26 -8.82
C LYS A 14 -5.00 -7.15 -8.38
N MET A 15 -5.32 -6.45 -7.28
CA MET A 15 -4.48 -5.39 -6.75
C MET A 15 -3.13 -5.93 -6.26
N ALA A 16 -3.13 -6.99 -5.44
CA ALA A 16 -1.90 -7.59 -4.93
C ALA A 16 -0.96 -8.05 -6.05
N ASN A 17 -1.51 -8.67 -7.11
CA ASN A 17 -0.72 -9.07 -8.27
C ASN A 17 -0.19 -7.86 -9.03
N LYS A 18 -0.99 -6.81 -9.22
CA LYS A 18 -0.54 -5.57 -9.88
C LYS A 18 0.65 -4.95 -9.14
N ILE A 19 0.57 -4.81 -7.81
CA ILE A 19 1.67 -4.28 -6.98
C ILE A 19 2.96 -5.08 -7.20
N LEU A 20 2.87 -6.42 -7.19
CA LEU A 20 4.02 -7.29 -7.41
C LEU A 20 4.60 -7.18 -8.83
N GLU A 21 3.76 -7.02 -9.83
CA GLU A 21 4.14 -6.89 -11.24
C GLU A 21 4.83 -5.57 -11.54
N ASP A 22 4.23 -4.48 -11.08
CA ASP A 22 4.78 -3.13 -11.23
C ASP A 22 6.11 -3.05 -10.49
N THR A 23 6.18 -3.57 -9.25
CA THR A 23 7.43 -3.60 -8.46
C THR A 23 8.51 -4.42 -9.14
N HIS A 24 8.18 -5.58 -9.74
CA HIS A 24 9.14 -6.38 -10.50
C HIS A 24 9.74 -5.59 -11.68
N THR A 25 8.96 -4.69 -12.27
CA THR A 25 9.36 -3.90 -13.44
C THR A 25 10.14 -2.65 -13.02
N ASN A 26 9.61 -1.89 -12.07
CA ASN A 26 10.02 -0.52 -11.77
C ASN A 26 10.80 -0.37 -10.45
N ASN A 27 10.85 -1.43 -9.63
CA ASN A 27 11.61 -1.46 -8.38
C ASN A 27 12.24 -2.83 -8.10
N LYS A 28 13.23 -3.20 -8.94
CA LYS A 28 13.91 -4.51 -8.91
C LYS A 28 14.61 -4.81 -7.58
N GLU A 29 15.07 -3.79 -6.87
CA GLU A 29 15.73 -3.96 -5.57
C GLU A 29 14.75 -4.48 -4.52
N VAL A 30 13.62 -3.79 -4.34
CA VAL A 30 12.54 -4.23 -3.43
C VAL A 30 12.05 -5.63 -3.84
N TYR A 31 11.84 -5.87 -5.14
CA TYR A 31 11.40 -7.18 -5.60
C TYR A 31 12.39 -8.31 -5.26
N ARG A 32 13.69 -8.08 -5.44
CA ARG A 32 14.73 -9.08 -5.09
C ARG A 32 14.79 -9.34 -3.59
N ALA A 33 14.66 -8.29 -2.77
CA ALA A 33 14.59 -8.44 -1.31
C ALA A 33 13.40 -9.32 -0.90
N LEU A 34 12.23 -9.11 -1.52
CA LEU A 34 11.03 -9.93 -1.30
C LEU A 34 11.25 -11.39 -1.69
N VAL A 35 11.84 -11.66 -2.85
CA VAL A 35 12.18 -13.03 -3.28
C VAL A 35 13.02 -13.74 -2.22
N THR A 36 14.07 -13.09 -1.71
CA THR A 36 14.95 -13.65 -0.69
C THR A 36 14.20 -13.93 0.61
N ALA A 37 13.41 -12.97 1.10
CA ALA A 37 12.65 -13.12 2.34
C ALA A 37 11.60 -14.24 2.26
N VAL A 38 10.85 -14.30 1.15
CA VAL A 38 9.85 -15.36 0.93
C VAL A 38 10.53 -16.72 0.76
N ALA A 39 11.64 -16.80 0.03
CA ALA A 39 12.38 -18.04 -0.14
C ALA A 39 12.88 -18.61 1.19
N GLN A 40 13.35 -17.76 2.10
CA GLN A 40 13.78 -18.16 3.44
C GLN A 40 12.64 -18.80 4.24
N VAL A 41 11.45 -18.20 4.23
CA VAL A 41 10.28 -18.72 4.95
C VAL A 41 9.77 -20.02 4.33
N LEU A 42 9.79 -20.13 3.00
CA LEU A 42 9.41 -21.34 2.28
C LEU A 42 10.49 -22.44 2.31
N LYS A 43 11.65 -22.18 2.94
CA LYS A 43 12.84 -23.06 2.92
C LYS A 43 13.22 -23.48 1.49
N ALA A 44 13.07 -22.55 0.54
CA ALA A 44 13.36 -22.72 -0.87
C ALA A 44 14.61 -21.92 -1.26
N ARG A 45 15.22 -22.28 -2.40
CA ARG A 45 16.27 -21.45 -3.00
C ARG A 45 15.66 -20.24 -3.71
N PRO A 46 16.18 -19.01 -3.54
CA PRO A 46 15.68 -17.82 -4.22
C PRO A 46 15.59 -17.98 -5.76
N GLU A 47 16.55 -18.68 -6.36
CA GLU A 47 16.58 -18.94 -7.80
C GLU A 47 15.45 -19.88 -8.23
N PHE A 48 15.12 -20.88 -7.40
CA PHE A 48 14.00 -21.78 -7.66
C PHE A 48 12.68 -21.02 -7.62
N LEU A 49 12.48 -20.19 -6.59
CA LEU A 49 11.28 -19.38 -6.44
C LEU A 49 11.13 -18.37 -7.60
N SER A 50 12.23 -17.74 -8.01
CA SER A 50 12.25 -16.78 -9.13
C SER A 50 11.83 -17.41 -10.46
N ARG A 51 12.15 -18.69 -10.68
CA ARG A 51 11.85 -19.46 -11.90
C ARG A 51 10.45 -20.08 -11.93
N GLN A 52 9.69 -20.00 -10.84
CA GLN A 52 8.33 -20.54 -10.83
C GLN A 52 7.43 -19.77 -11.82
N PRO A 53 6.38 -20.43 -12.35
CA PRO A 53 5.33 -19.73 -13.08
C PRO A 53 4.80 -18.55 -12.26
N LYS A 54 4.58 -17.41 -12.94
CA LYS A 54 4.21 -16.12 -12.33
C LYS A 54 3.03 -16.26 -11.36
N GLU A 55 1.98 -16.95 -11.77
CA GLU A 55 0.77 -17.20 -10.98
C GLU A 55 1.09 -17.88 -9.65
N ARG A 56 1.82 -19.00 -9.70
CA ARG A 56 2.24 -19.74 -8.50
C ARG A 56 3.16 -18.91 -7.61
N ARG A 57 4.10 -18.19 -8.21
CA ARG A 57 5.04 -17.34 -7.48
C ARG A 57 4.32 -16.20 -6.75
N HIS A 58 3.40 -15.50 -7.42
CA HIS A 58 2.68 -14.37 -6.83
C HIS A 58 1.70 -14.86 -5.75
N SER A 59 1.04 -15.99 -5.93
CA SER A 59 0.22 -16.62 -4.88
C SER A 59 1.04 -16.89 -3.60
N ASN A 60 2.25 -17.46 -3.74
CA ASN A 60 3.15 -17.67 -2.61
C ASN A 60 3.58 -16.35 -1.93
N PHE A 61 3.79 -15.30 -2.73
CA PHE A 61 4.19 -13.99 -2.22
C PHE A 61 3.06 -13.37 -1.42
N VAL A 62 1.86 -13.30 -1.97
CA VAL A 62 0.67 -12.76 -1.28
C VAL A 62 0.42 -13.52 0.01
N GLN A 63 0.45 -14.86 -0.01
CA GLN A 63 0.27 -15.66 1.20
C GLN A 63 1.34 -15.39 2.27
N SER A 64 2.58 -15.11 1.87
CA SER A 64 3.67 -14.83 2.81
C SER A 64 3.59 -13.40 3.35
N LEU A 65 3.38 -12.42 2.46
CA LEU A 65 3.27 -10.99 2.77
C LEU A 65 2.06 -10.67 3.65
N SER A 66 1.04 -11.53 3.64
CA SER A 66 -0.13 -11.39 4.49
C SER A 66 0.11 -11.82 5.95
N LYS A 67 1.33 -12.25 6.31
CA LYS A 67 1.65 -12.73 7.66
C LYS A 67 2.32 -11.64 8.50
N PRO A 68 2.09 -11.61 9.83
CA PRO A 68 2.65 -10.57 10.71
C PRO A 68 4.18 -10.43 10.65
N ASN A 69 4.91 -11.52 10.41
CA ASN A 69 6.36 -11.50 10.31
C ASN A 69 6.89 -10.84 9.02
N PHE A 70 6.01 -10.47 8.09
CA PHE A 70 6.34 -9.73 6.87
C PHE A 70 5.96 -8.25 6.93
N GLU A 71 5.54 -7.72 8.08
CA GLU A 71 5.06 -6.33 8.21
C GLU A 71 5.98 -5.30 7.51
N GLU A 72 7.28 -5.37 7.77
CA GLU A 72 8.25 -4.45 7.18
C GLU A 72 8.38 -4.64 5.66
N HIS A 73 8.41 -5.89 5.19
CA HIS A 73 8.48 -6.21 3.76
C HIS A 73 7.23 -5.78 3.01
N SER A 74 6.04 -6.00 3.59
CA SER A 74 4.76 -5.54 3.05
C SER A 74 4.69 -4.02 3.02
N GLY A 75 5.16 -3.35 4.08
CA GLY A 75 5.24 -1.89 4.12
C GLY A 75 6.19 -1.31 3.08
N ASN A 76 7.37 -1.88 2.91
CA ASN A 76 8.36 -1.45 1.92
C ASN A 76 7.88 -1.70 0.49
N LEU A 77 7.18 -2.81 0.25
CA LEU A 77 6.54 -3.10 -1.03
C LEU A 77 5.48 -2.05 -1.38
N ILE A 78 4.50 -1.84 -0.50
CA ILE A 78 3.36 -0.96 -0.78
C ILE A 78 3.81 0.49 -0.89
N ARG A 79 4.64 0.98 0.03
CA ARG A 79 5.20 2.35 -0.06
C ARG A 79 6.02 2.53 -1.33
N GLY A 80 6.93 1.60 -1.61
CA GLY A 80 7.78 1.65 -2.80
C GLY A 80 6.98 1.67 -4.10
N TRP A 81 5.91 0.87 -4.16
CA TRP A 81 4.99 0.87 -5.31
C TRP A 81 4.21 2.19 -5.44
N LEU A 82 3.63 2.70 -4.35
CA LEU A 82 2.91 3.99 -4.35
C LEU A 82 3.80 5.14 -4.83
N PHE A 83 5.04 5.23 -4.35
CA PHE A 83 5.98 6.27 -4.77
C PHE A 83 6.45 6.15 -6.22
N LYS A 84 6.49 4.93 -6.77
CA LYS A 84 6.95 4.70 -8.15
C LYS A 84 5.83 4.84 -9.18
N GLU A 85 4.64 4.34 -8.87
CA GLU A 85 3.53 4.26 -9.82
C GLU A 85 2.45 5.33 -9.62
N HIS A 86 2.31 5.84 -8.39
CA HIS A 86 1.16 6.65 -7.97
C HIS A 86 1.57 7.96 -7.29
N LYS A 87 2.76 8.48 -7.60
CA LYS A 87 3.28 9.74 -7.02
C LYS A 87 2.30 10.91 -7.17
N ASP A 88 1.64 11.03 -8.32
CA ASP A 88 0.68 12.10 -8.56
C ASP A 88 -0.53 12.03 -7.61
N LEU A 89 -0.98 10.81 -7.25
CA LEU A 89 -2.06 10.59 -6.29
C LEU A 89 -1.65 11.04 -4.88
N LEU A 90 -0.41 10.75 -4.47
CA LEU A 90 0.16 11.20 -3.19
C LEU A 90 0.19 12.74 -3.12
N ILE A 91 0.71 13.37 -4.18
CA ILE A 91 0.82 14.82 -4.29
C ILE A 91 -0.56 15.48 -4.30
N GLU A 92 -1.51 14.94 -5.07
CA GLU A 92 -2.87 15.49 -5.15
C GLU A 92 -3.57 15.48 -3.79
N PHE A 93 -3.47 14.37 -3.05
CA PHE A 93 -4.04 14.27 -1.71
C PHE A 93 -3.48 15.33 -0.77
N LEU A 94 -2.15 15.45 -0.70
CA LEU A 94 -1.48 16.37 0.22
C LEU A 94 -1.72 17.83 -0.16
N ASN A 95 -1.70 18.16 -1.46
CA ASN A 95 -2.06 19.49 -1.95
C ASN A 95 -3.50 19.87 -1.59
N LYS A 96 -4.44 18.94 -1.72
CA LYS A 96 -5.85 19.17 -1.41
C LYS A 96 -6.09 19.42 0.09
N LEU A 97 -5.23 18.85 0.94
CA LEU A 97 -5.22 19.10 2.39
C LEU A 97 -4.38 20.31 2.79
N GLU A 98 -3.71 20.97 1.83
CA GLU A 98 -2.78 22.08 2.06
C GLU A 98 -1.59 21.69 2.96
N ILE A 99 -1.17 20.42 2.90
CA ILE A 99 -0.05 19.88 3.68
C ILE A 99 1.23 20.05 2.88
N LYS A 100 2.24 20.68 3.51
CA LYS A 100 3.56 20.81 2.91
C LYS A 100 4.19 19.44 2.72
N HIS A 101 4.67 19.18 1.51
CA HIS A 101 5.31 17.93 1.16
C HIS A 101 6.44 18.17 0.15
N GLU A 102 7.36 17.21 0.06
CA GLU A 102 8.34 17.11 -1.01
C GLU A 102 7.99 15.86 -1.82
N ASP A 103 7.49 16.04 -3.05
CA ASP A 103 7.28 14.91 -3.96
C ASP A 103 6.35 13.79 -3.43
N GLY A 104 5.38 14.14 -2.57
CA GLY A 104 4.47 13.19 -1.93
C GLY A 104 4.97 12.66 -0.57
N MET A 105 6.14 13.11 -0.12
CA MET A 105 6.72 12.82 1.21
C MET A 105 6.42 13.95 2.18
N VAL A 106 5.98 13.61 3.39
CA VAL A 106 5.66 14.57 4.45
C VAL A 106 6.70 14.41 5.56
N ASP A 107 7.34 15.52 5.95
CA ASP A 107 8.28 15.54 7.08
C ASP A 107 7.57 15.69 8.44
N ASP A 108 6.51 16.49 8.47
CA ASP A 108 5.73 16.77 9.68
C ASP A 108 4.24 16.76 9.33
N LEU A 109 3.58 15.67 9.70
CA LEU A 109 2.14 15.52 9.49
C LEU A 109 1.40 16.19 10.65
N PRO A 110 0.38 17.04 10.40
CA PRO A 110 -0.36 17.64 11.49
C PRO A 110 -1.00 16.55 12.35
N LYS A 111 -1.02 16.75 13.68
CA LYS A 111 -1.55 15.77 14.65
C LYS A 111 -3.02 15.39 14.44
N SER A 112 -3.77 16.26 13.77
CA SER A 112 -5.18 16.06 13.49
C SER A 112 -5.60 16.88 12.28
N ILE A 113 -6.61 16.40 11.57
CA ILE A 113 -7.28 17.12 10.48
C ILE A 113 -8.80 17.02 10.64
N THR A 114 -9.54 18.04 10.24
CA THR A 114 -11.00 18.01 10.31
C THR A 114 -11.59 17.19 9.17
N ASP A 115 -12.73 16.54 9.42
CA ASP A 115 -13.51 15.82 8.40
C ASP A 115 -13.90 16.72 7.22
N GLU A 116 -14.14 18.00 7.50
CA GLU A 116 -14.47 19.03 6.51
C GLU A 116 -13.35 19.23 5.48
N LYS A 117 -12.08 19.01 5.86
CA LYS A 117 -10.94 19.01 4.93
C LYS A 117 -10.69 17.62 4.35
N LEU A 118 -10.81 16.57 5.17
CA LEU A 118 -10.44 15.21 4.80
C LEU A 118 -11.41 14.59 3.78
N LYS A 119 -12.73 14.71 3.98
CA LYS A 119 -13.74 14.09 3.09
C LYS A 119 -13.66 14.63 1.66
N PRO A 120 -13.61 15.96 1.41
CA PRO A 120 -13.44 16.46 0.06
C PRO A 120 -12.15 16.03 -0.61
N ALA A 121 -11.07 15.80 0.15
CA ALA A 121 -9.82 15.30 -0.41
C ALA A 121 -9.94 13.85 -0.87
N ILE A 122 -10.58 13.01 -0.05
CA ILE A 122 -10.88 11.61 -0.41
C ILE A 122 -11.81 11.55 -1.62
N ASP A 123 -12.87 12.36 -1.66
CA ASP A 123 -13.82 12.37 -2.79
C ASP A 123 -13.12 12.75 -4.10
N THR A 124 -12.23 13.75 -4.08
CA THR A 124 -11.41 14.11 -5.26
C THR A 124 -10.54 12.95 -5.75
N LEU A 125 -9.95 12.16 -4.84
CA LEU A 125 -9.18 10.98 -5.25
C LEU A 125 -10.08 9.91 -5.88
N LEU A 126 -11.25 9.65 -5.28
CA LEU A 126 -12.21 8.64 -5.74
C LEU A 126 -12.84 8.98 -7.10
N GLU A 127 -12.95 10.26 -7.46
CA GLU A 127 -13.44 10.68 -8.78
C GLU A 127 -12.50 10.30 -9.93
N LYS A 128 -11.19 10.21 -9.65
CA LYS A 128 -10.14 10.05 -10.67
C LYS A 128 -9.48 8.68 -10.67
N ASN A 129 -9.58 7.95 -9.57
CA ASN A 129 -8.82 6.73 -9.33
C ASN A 129 -9.74 5.57 -8.98
N ASP A 130 -9.23 4.36 -9.16
CA ASP A 130 -9.87 3.15 -8.68
C ASP A 130 -10.04 3.20 -7.15
N SER A 131 -11.21 2.80 -6.66
CA SER A 131 -11.56 2.87 -5.25
C SER A 131 -10.62 2.04 -4.36
N GLU A 132 -10.20 0.87 -4.83
CA GLU A 132 -9.28 0.01 -4.09
C GLU A 132 -7.87 0.60 -4.05
N LEU A 133 -7.43 1.27 -5.13
CA LEU A 133 -6.17 2.02 -5.12
C LEU A 133 -6.20 3.13 -4.06
N VAL A 134 -7.30 3.89 -3.99
CA VAL A 134 -7.46 4.95 -2.99
C VAL A 134 -7.47 4.38 -1.58
N ALA A 135 -8.19 3.28 -1.34
CA ALA A 135 -8.21 2.60 -0.04
C ALA A 135 -6.81 2.10 0.38
N VAL A 136 -6.06 1.48 -0.53
CA VAL A 136 -4.68 1.02 -0.29
C VAL A 136 -3.77 2.21 0.05
N TYR A 137 -3.84 3.29 -0.73
CA TYR A 137 -3.05 4.49 -0.48
C TYR A 137 -3.36 5.08 0.90
N LEU A 138 -4.62 5.38 1.20
CA LEU A 138 -5.02 6.03 2.44
C LEU A 138 -4.68 5.18 3.67
N THR A 139 -4.87 3.86 3.58
CA THR A 139 -4.45 2.93 4.63
C THR A 139 -2.94 2.95 4.82
N ALA A 140 -2.17 2.89 3.73
CA ALA A 140 -0.70 2.93 3.76
C ALA A 140 -0.17 4.27 4.27
N PHE A 141 -0.82 5.37 3.92
CA PHE A 141 -0.52 6.72 4.39
C PHE A 141 -0.69 6.79 5.90
N ASN A 142 -1.86 6.41 6.42
CA ASN A 142 -2.09 6.43 7.86
C ASN A 142 -1.18 5.45 8.61
N ALA A 143 -0.85 4.30 8.00
CA ALA A 143 0.08 3.31 8.57
C ALA A 143 1.56 3.69 8.53
N SER A 144 1.96 4.64 7.70
CA SER A 144 3.36 5.08 7.60
C SER A 144 3.73 6.18 8.59
N ASN A 145 2.74 6.89 9.12
CA ASN A 145 2.96 8.06 9.96
C ASN A 145 2.80 7.73 11.45
N THR A 146 3.65 8.32 12.29
CA THR A 146 3.55 8.22 13.75
C THR A 146 2.28 8.89 14.24
N ASP A 147 2.01 10.10 13.75
CA ASP A 147 0.81 10.86 14.04
C ASP A 147 -0.33 10.39 13.13
N ARG A 148 -1.02 9.34 13.57
CA ARG A 148 -2.17 8.78 12.88
C ARG A 148 -3.40 9.65 13.04
N TRP A 149 -4.25 9.65 12.02
CA TRP A 149 -5.55 10.30 12.05
C TRP A 149 -6.65 9.28 12.31
N ASP A 150 -7.24 9.32 13.50
CA ASP A 150 -8.33 8.42 13.89
C ASP A 150 -9.57 8.58 13.01
N ASN A 151 -9.86 9.81 12.55
CA ASN A 151 -10.97 10.04 11.63
C ASN A 151 -10.75 9.42 10.25
N LEU A 152 -9.49 9.34 9.77
CA LEU A 152 -9.18 8.62 8.54
C LEU A 152 -9.40 7.11 8.72
N ASP A 153 -9.00 6.54 9.85
CA ASP A 153 -9.25 5.13 10.15
C ASP A 153 -10.77 4.82 10.22
N ASN A 154 -11.57 5.72 10.81
CA ASN A 154 -13.02 5.57 10.83
C ASN A 154 -13.63 5.65 9.42
N LEU A 155 -13.19 6.60 8.58
CA LEU A 155 -13.68 6.72 7.19
C LEU A 155 -13.34 5.48 6.36
N LEU A 156 -12.13 4.92 6.52
CA LEU A 156 -11.74 3.66 5.87
C LEU A 156 -12.60 2.48 6.32
N ALA A 157 -13.11 2.50 7.56
CA ALA A 157 -13.97 1.45 8.09
C ALA A 157 -15.44 1.60 7.71
N GLU A 158 -15.94 2.83 7.55
CA GLU A 158 -17.38 3.11 7.36
C GLU A 158 -17.77 3.39 5.90
N ASP A 159 -16.89 3.98 5.10
CA ASP A 159 -17.20 4.31 3.70
C ASP A 159 -17.13 3.02 2.85
N ILE A 160 -18.28 2.63 2.29
CA ILE A 160 -18.39 1.44 1.43
C ILE A 160 -17.48 1.53 0.20
N ARG A 161 -17.19 2.75 -0.27
CA ARG A 161 -16.31 2.99 -1.42
C ARG A 161 -14.85 2.73 -1.07
N LEU A 162 -14.48 2.69 0.21
CA LEU A 162 -13.09 2.48 0.67
C LEU A 162 -12.84 1.08 1.23
N GLN A 163 -13.80 0.16 1.11
CA GLN A 163 -13.63 -1.22 1.56
C GLN A 163 -12.72 -2.00 0.61
N LEU A 164 -11.80 -2.76 1.19
CA LEU A 164 -10.85 -3.61 0.46
C LEU A 164 -11.50 -4.95 0.09
N GLY A 165 -11.09 -5.52 -1.06
CA GLY A 165 -11.44 -6.90 -1.41
C GLY A 165 -12.86 -7.11 -1.94
N GLY A 166 -13.40 -6.12 -2.67
CA GLY A 166 -14.68 -6.21 -3.38
C GLY A 166 -14.80 -7.38 -4.36
#